data_AF-A0A1Y3TKQ4-F1
#
_entry.id   AF-A0A1Y3TKQ4-F1
#
_cell.length_a   1.000
_cell.length_b   1.000
_cell.length_c   1.000
_cell.angle_alpha   90.00
_cell.angle_beta   90.00
_cell.angle_gamma   90.00
#
_symmetry.space_group_name_H-M   'P 1'
#
loop_
_entity.id
_entity.type
_entity.pdbx_description
1 polymer ?
#
loop_
_entity_poly.entity_id
_entity_poly.type
_entity_poly.pdbx_seq_one_letter_code
_entity_poly.pdbx_strand_id
1 'polypeptide(L)'
;MAQVVETLSASFFLANKKLVMVKKIDNFKIYKKAFVGLTAGVLIVGILGGAYIGICKVQHNNMYNKVESAGFTKKLTEDFIERYQGNYALTEDGVDYLVTPKSIGKYELDTDNFWLTARKGDMDITINIDENRKIFLALYPGEIEVDEKGNVIDTSKKLTDVQKEHMDDLLTNRKEEILPIVKRALELWDTINK
;
A
#
# COMPACT_ATOMS: atom_id res chain seq x y z
N MET A 1 -71.92 -35.94 33.17
CA MET A 1 -70.47 -36.25 33.08
C MET A 1 -69.92 -36.06 31.67
N ALA A 2 -70.55 -36.59 30.60
CA ALA A 2 -70.07 -36.47 29.22
C ALA A 2 -69.91 -35.01 28.70
N GLN A 3 -70.89 -34.14 28.97
CA GLN A 3 -70.90 -32.75 28.47
C GLN A 3 -69.76 -31.88 29.04
N VAL A 4 -69.31 -32.18 30.26
CA VAL A 4 -68.18 -31.49 30.93
C VAL A 4 -66.84 -31.92 30.34
N VAL A 5 -66.73 -33.19 29.94
CA VAL A 5 -65.53 -33.74 29.29
C VAL A 5 -65.35 -33.16 27.89
N GLU A 6 -66.43 -32.98 27.13
CA GLU A 6 -66.38 -32.32 25.81
C GLU A 6 -66.00 -30.83 25.89
N THR A 7 -66.52 -30.09 26.87
CA THR A 7 -66.16 -28.67 27.05
C THR A 7 -64.71 -28.50 27.50
N LEU A 8 -64.20 -29.36 28.38
CA LEU A 8 -62.77 -29.39 28.76
C LEU A 8 -61.87 -29.79 27.59
N SER A 9 -62.28 -30.75 26.78
CA SER A 9 -61.58 -31.16 25.55
C SER A 9 -61.45 -30.00 24.55
N ALA A 10 -62.56 -29.33 24.25
CA ALA A 10 -62.59 -28.22 23.29
C ALA A 10 -61.77 -27.01 23.78
N SER A 11 -61.84 -26.67 25.07
CA SER A 11 -61.07 -25.56 25.65
C SER A 11 -59.57 -25.87 25.71
N PHE A 12 -59.17 -27.10 26.00
CA PHE A 12 -57.77 -27.54 25.91
C PHE A 12 -57.22 -27.51 24.48
N PHE A 13 -58.02 -27.95 23.50
CA PHE A 13 -57.66 -27.90 22.08
C PHE A 13 -57.48 -26.44 21.60
N LEU A 14 -58.38 -25.54 21.98
CA LEU A 14 -58.28 -24.11 21.68
C LEU A 14 -57.06 -23.45 22.34
N ALA A 15 -56.73 -23.81 23.58
CA ALA A 15 -55.55 -23.33 24.28
C ALA A 15 -54.25 -23.77 23.58
N ASN A 16 -54.15 -25.04 23.17
CA ASN A 16 -53.01 -25.53 22.41
C ASN A 16 -52.88 -24.84 21.05
N LYS A 17 -54.00 -24.63 20.33
CA LYS A 17 -53.99 -23.93 19.04
C LYS A 17 -53.54 -22.47 19.17
N LYS A 18 -53.95 -21.78 20.25
CA LYS A 18 -53.48 -20.42 20.58
C LYS A 18 -51.98 -20.40 20.91
N LEU A 19 -51.49 -21.33 21.73
CA LEU A 19 -50.06 -21.45 22.05
C LEU A 19 -49.20 -21.70 20.80
N VAL A 20 -49.65 -22.55 19.89
CA VAL A 20 -48.95 -22.79 18.60
C VAL A 20 -48.94 -21.54 17.73
N MET A 21 -50.04 -20.79 17.66
CA MET A 21 -50.08 -19.52 16.91
C MET A 21 -49.17 -18.45 17.52
N VAL A 22 -49.14 -18.31 18.85
CA VAL A 22 -48.24 -17.36 19.54
C VAL A 22 -46.77 -17.71 19.26
N LYS A 23 -46.37 -18.99 19.38
CA LYS A 23 -45.02 -19.44 19.05
C LYS A 23 -44.61 -19.13 17.61
N LYS A 24 -45.53 -19.25 16.64
CA LYS A 24 -45.27 -18.88 15.24
C LYS A 24 -45.03 -17.37 15.07
N ILE A 25 -45.83 -16.54 15.74
CA ILE A 25 -45.71 -15.07 15.67
C ILE A 25 -44.40 -14.61 16.30
N ASP A 26 -44.01 -15.18 17.45
CA ASP A 26 -42.76 -14.81 18.12
C ASP A 26 -41.53 -15.25 17.31
N ASN A 27 -41.55 -16.45 16.74
CA ASN A 27 -40.49 -16.88 15.81
C ASN A 27 -40.40 -15.99 14.57
N PHE A 28 -41.53 -15.54 14.01
CA PHE A 28 -41.53 -14.60 12.88
C PHE A 28 -40.95 -13.23 13.26
N LYS A 29 -41.24 -12.72 14.47
CA LYS A 29 -40.63 -11.48 14.97
C LYS A 29 -39.12 -11.60 15.16
N ILE A 30 -38.64 -12.74 15.68
CA ILE A 30 -37.21 -13.02 15.84
C ILE A 30 -36.53 -13.10 14.46
N TYR A 31 -37.12 -13.84 13.52
CA TYR A 31 -36.62 -13.95 12.15
C TYR A 31 -36.56 -12.59 11.46
N LYS A 32 -37.62 -11.77 11.57
CA LYS A 32 -37.66 -10.42 11.00
C LYS A 32 -36.53 -9.53 11.56
N LYS A 33 -36.28 -9.57 12.87
CA LYS A 33 -35.17 -8.83 13.50
C LYS A 33 -33.80 -9.29 12.99
N ALA A 34 -33.59 -10.61 12.90
CA ALA A 34 -32.35 -11.19 12.39
C ALA A 34 -32.12 -10.83 10.91
N PHE A 35 -33.15 -10.90 10.08
CA PHE A 35 -33.09 -10.54 8.67
C PHE A 35 -32.76 -9.05 8.47
N VAL A 36 -33.44 -8.16 9.20
CA VAL A 36 -33.12 -6.72 9.17
C VAL A 36 -31.68 -6.46 9.62
N GLY A 37 -31.22 -7.12 10.68
CA GLY A 37 -29.83 -7.02 11.14
C GLY A 37 -28.81 -7.48 10.09
N LEU A 38 -29.09 -8.59 9.39
CA LEU A 38 -28.23 -9.11 8.33
C LEU A 38 -28.19 -8.16 7.12
N THR A 39 -29.34 -7.65 6.67
CA THR A 39 -29.39 -6.67 5.57
C THR A 39 -28.65 -5.37 5.91
N ALA A 40 -28.79 -4.86 7.13
CA ALA A 40 -28.07 -3.68 7.59
C ALA A 40 -26.55 -3.94 7.64
N GLY A 41 -26.13 -5.12 8.10
CA GLY A 41 -24.72 -5.52 8.12
C GLY A 41 -24.08 -5.54 6.72
N VAL A 42 -24.76 -6.15 5.74
CA VAL A 42 -24.27 -6.19 4.35
C VAL A 42 -24.18 -4.79 3.74
N LEU A 43 -25.16 -3.92 4.01
CA LEU A 43 -25.13 -2.52 3.54
C LEU A 43 -23.95 -1.75 4.14
N ILE A 44 -23.66 -1.91 5.43
CA ILE A 44 -22.53 -1.24 6.08
C ILE A 44 -21.20 -1.68 5.47
N VAL A 45 -21.00 -2.99 5.28
CA VAL A 45 -19.78 -3.52 4.64
C VAL A 45 -19.63 -3.01 3.20
N GLY A 46 -20.73 -2.95 2.44
CA GLY A 46 -20.74 -2.41 1.08
C GLY A 46 -20.36 -0.93 1.02
N ILE A 47 -20.90 -0.11 1.93
CA ILE A 47 -20.59 1.33 2.01
C ILE A 47 -19.12 1.54 2.38
N LEU A 48 -18.62 0.83 3.40
CA LEU A 48 -17.22 0.92 3.81
C LEU A 48 -16.28 0.47 2.70
N GLY A 49 -16.59 -0.63 2.01
CA GLY A 49 -15.82 -1.11 0.87
C GLY A 49 -15.82 -0.14 -0.31
N GLY A 50 -16.96 0.49 -0.61
CA GLY A 50 -17.07 1.49 -1.67
C GLY A 50 -16.29 2.77 -1.37
N ALA A 51 -16.43 3.29 -0.14
CA ALA A 51 -15.66 4.45 0.33
C ALA A 51 -14.15 4.17 0.28
N TYR A 52 -13.75 2.98 0.72
CA TYR A 52 -12.39 2.49 0.68
C TYR A 52 -11.80 2.50 -0.74
N ILE A 53 -12.46 1.84 -1.70
CA ILE A 53 -12.00 1.80 -3.10
C ILE A 53 -11.93 3.22 -3.69
N GLY A 54 -12.89 4.07 -3.35
CA GLY A 54 -12.91 5.47 -3.78
C GLY A 54 -11.69 6.24 -3.31
N ILE A 55 -11.33 6.14 -2.03
CA ILE A 55 -10.16 6.80 -1.43
C ILE A 55 -8.88 6.30 -2.10
N CYS A 56 -8.68 4.98 -2.22
CA CYS A 56 -7.49 4.41 -2.86
C CYS A 56 -7.35 4.89 -4.31
N LYS A 57 -8.46 4.98 -5.06
CA LYS A 57 -8.43 5.43 -6.45
C LYS A 57 -8.03 6.90 -6.57
N VAL A 58 -8.56 7.76 -5.71
CA VAL A 58 -8.20 9.19 -5.69
C VAL A 58 -6.73 9.38 -5.30
N GLN A 59 -6.26 8.67 -4.28
CA GLN A 59 -4.85 8.70 -3.86
C GLN A 59 -3.93 8.21 -4.96
N HIS A 60 -4.25 7.07 -5.59
CA HIS A 60 -3.46 6.53 -6.69
C HIS A 60 -3.38 7.52 -7.86
N ASN A 61 -4.51 8.13 -8.24
CA ASN A 61 -4.54 9.12 -9.31
C ASN A 61 -3.74 10.37 -8.96
N ASN A 62 -3.78 10.85 -7.71
CA ASN A 62 -3.02 12.02 -7.29
C ASN A 62 -1.50 11.74 -7.36
N MET A 63 -1.06 10.59 -6.84
CA MET A 63 0.34 10.17 -6.94
C MET A 63 0.76 9.98 -8.40
N TYR A 64 -0.08 9.29 -9.19
CA TYR A 64 0.14 9.08 -10.61
C TYR A 64 0.35 10.41 -11.34
N ASN A 65 -0.54 11.38 -11.13
CA ASN A 65 -0.46 12.70 -11.76
C ASN A 65 0.82 13.46 -11.34
N LYS A 66 1.21 13.41 -10.05
CA LYS A 66 2.44 14.04 -9.56
C LYS A 66 3.68 13.43 -10.22
N VAL A 67 3.78 12.10 -10.22
CA VAL A 67 4.92 11.37 -10.79
C VAL A 67 4.98 11.54 -12.31
N GLU A 68 3.84 11.48 -13.01
CA GLU A 68 3.77 11.75 -14.45
C GLU A 68 4.13 13.20 -14.80
N SER A 69 3.68 14.17 -13.99
CA SER A 69 4.03 15.60 -14.18
C SER A 69 5.52 15.88 -13.98
N ALA A 70 6.21 15.05 -13.18
CA ALA A 70 7.66 15.08 -13.01
C ALA A 70 8.42 14.40 -14.18
N GLY A 71 7.71 13.91 -15.21
CA GLY A 71 8.28 13.35 -16.43
C GLY A 71 8.43 11.82 -16.42
N PHE A 72 8.03 11.14 -15.35
CA PHE A 72 8.10 9.69 -15.27
C PHE A 72 7.00 9.04 -16.11
N THR A 73 7.29 7.86 -16.64
CA THR A 73 6.32 7.05 -17.37
C THR A 73 6.14 5.69 -16.72
N LYS A 74 4.97 5.08 -16.88
CA LYS A 74 4.72 3.70 -16.48
C LYS A 74 3.97 2.97 -17.58
N LYS A 75 4.59 1.92 -18.13
CA LYS A 75 4.00 1.10 -19.19
C LYS A 75 3.82 -0.33 -18.71
N LEU A 76 2.77 -0.99 -19.19
CA LEU A 76 2.46 -2.40 -18.88
C LEU A 76 2.92 -3.33 -20.02
N THR A 77 4.01 -2.98 -20.70
CA THR A 77 4.63 -3.83 -21.73
C THR A 77 5.65 -4.76 -21.06
N GLU A 78 5.84 -5.95 -21.63
CA GLU A 78 6.76 -6.98 -21.10
C GLU A 78 8.17 -6.41 -20.88
N ASP A 79 8.77 -5.79 -21.90
CA ASP A 79 10.10 -5.16 -21.83
C ASP A 79 10.22 -4.11 -20.71
N PHE A 80 9.15 -3.36 -20.45
CA PHE A 80 9.16 -2.31 -19.43
C PHE A 80 9.06 -2.91 -18.03
N ILE A 81 8.23 -3.95 -17.88
CA ILE A 81 8.08 -4.67 -16.61
C ILE A 81 9.37 -5.44 -16.29
N GLU A 82 10.00 -6.07 -17.28
CA GLU A 82 11.27 -6.76 -17.10
C GLU A 82 12.36 -5.79 -16.63
N ARG A 83 12.50 -4.64 -17.30
CA ARG A 83 13.55 -3.66 -16.99
C ARG A 83 13.30 -2.88 -15.70
N TYR A 84 12.06 -2.42 -15.47
CA TYR A 84 11.74 -1.49 -14.38
C TYR A 84 10.93 -2.11 -13.25
N GLN A 85 10.61 -3.41 -13.35
CA GLN A 85 9.95 -4.18 -12.30
C GLN A 85 8.61 -3.58 -11.87
N GLY A 86 7.91 -2.93 -12.81
CA GLY A 86 6.61 -2.30 -12.55
C GLY A 86 6.68 -0.92 -11.85
N ASN A 87 7.87 -0.34 -11.69
CA ASN A 87 8.04 1.01 -11.19
C ASN A 87 7.70 2.08 -12.22
N TYR A 88 7.44 3.30 -11.77
CA TYR A 88 7.46 4.46 -12.66
C TYR A 88 8.91 4.74 -13.01
N ALA A 89 9.21 5.00 -14.28
CA ALA A 89 10.58 5.14 -14.75
C ALA A 89 10.78 6.42 -15.58
N LEU A 90 11.92 7.05 -15.35
CA LEU A 90 12.50 8.13 -16.14
C LEU A 90 13.96 7.75 -16.41
N THR A 91 14.37 7.70 -17.67
CA THR A 91 15.76 7.39 -18.03
C THR A 91 16.41 8.61 -18.66
N GLU A 92 17.50 9.07 -18.04
CA GLU A 92 18.28 10.22 -18.52
C GLU A 92 19.77 9.87 -18.41
N ASP A 93 20.56 10.17 -19.44
CA ASP A 93 22.02 9.99 -19.44
C ASP A 93 22.51 8.58 -19.00
N GLY A 94 21.75 7.54 -19.36
CA GLY A 94 22.05 6.15 -18.99
C GLY A 94 21.77 5.80 -17.53
N VAL A 95 21.10 6.67 -16.79
CA VAL A 95 20.61 6.46 -15.43
C VAL A 95 19.11 6.23 -15.46
N ASP A 96 18.66 5.14 -14.85
CA ASP A 96 17.26 4.81 -14.67
C ASP A 96 16.81 5.31 -13.28
N TYR A 97 15.98 6.36 -13.27
CA TYR A 97 15.31 6.87 -12.08
C TYR A 97 13.95 6.20 -11.93
N LEU A 98 13.68 5.66 -10.75
CA LEU A 98 12.53 4.80 -10.49
C LEU A 98 11.79 5.26 -9.26
N VAL A 99 10.48 5.43 -9.39
CA VAL A 99 9.62 5.72 -8.26
C VAL A 99 8.85 4.45 -7.91
N THR A 100 9.14 3.93 -6.73
CA THR A 100 8.40 2.83 -6.12
C THR A 100 7.44 3.43 -5.10
N PRO A 101 6.13 3.47 -5.36
CA PRO A 101 5.17 3.85 -4.32
C PRO A 101 5.26 2.83 -3.18
N LYS A 102 5.46 3.26 -1.92
CA LYS A 102 5.30 2.33 -0.80
C LYS A 102 3.81 2.07 -0.66
N SER A 103 3.43 0.81 -0.82
CA SER A 103 2.15 0.34 -0.28
C SER A 103 2.24 0.42 1.24
N ILE A 104 1.44 1.28 1.88
CA ILE A 104 1.22 1.13 3.33
C ILE A 104 0.52 -0.22 3.51
N GLY A 105 0.89 -0.90 4.59
CA GLY A 105 0.24 -2.12 5.02
C GLY A 105 -1.27 -2.13 4.81
N LYS A 106 -1.71 -3.23 4.20
CA LYS A 106 -3.06 -3.72 3.97
C LYS A 106 -4.07 -2.84 3.22
N TYR A 107 -4.05 -1.50 3.22
CA TYR A 107 -5.19 -0.76 2.63
C TYR A 107 -4.92 0.65 2.02
N GLU A 108 -3.75 1.30 2.11
CA GLU A 108 -3.57 2.64 1.49
C GLU A 108 -2.27 2.75 0.68
N LEU A 109 -2.30 3.48 -0.43
CA LEU A 109 -1.09 3.91 -1.13
C LEU A 109 -0.60 5.16 -0.41
N ASP A 110 0.63 5.12 0.10
CA ASP A 110 1.24 6.30 0.68
C ASP A 110 1.59 7.27 -0.44
N THR A 111 0.84 8.35 -0.55
CA THR A 111 1.19 9.41 -1.52
C THR A 111 2.36 10.26 -1.04
N ASP A 112 2.71 10.15 0.24
CA ASP A 112 3.72 10.98 0.90
C ASP A 112 5.02 10.18 1.13
N ASN A 113 4.93 8.84 1.19
CA ASN A 113 6.08 7.96 1.33
C ASN A 113 6.32 7.13 0.07
N PHE A 114 7.22 7.59 -0.80
CA PHE A 114 7.74 6.79 -1.91
C PHE A 114 9.26 6.67 -1.84
N TRP A 115 9.79 5.67 -2.53
CA TRP A 115 11.22 5.51 -2.72
C TRP A 115 11.58 5.94 -4.12
N LEU A 116 12.54 6.85 -4.23
CA LEU A 116 13.18 7.18 -5.50
C LEU A 116 14.51 6.45 -5.56
N THR A 117 14.66 5.58 -6.55
CA THR A 117 15.88 4.83 -6.80
C THR A 117 16.51 5.32 -8.10
N ALA A 118 17.75 5.77 -8.07
CA ALA A 118 18.56 6.00 -9.25
C ALA A 118 19.51 4.81 -9.46
N ARG A 119 19.46 4.18 -10.64
CA ARG A 119 20.30 3.03 -11.00
C ARG A 119 21.10 3.32 -12.27
N LYS A 120 22.39 2.99 -12.26
CA LYS A 120 23.26 3.06 -13.44
C LYS A 120 24.06 1.78 -13.59
N GLY A 121 24.26 1.35 -14.84
CA GLY A 121 25.17 0.25 -15.19
C GLY A 121 24.84 -1.09 -14.54
N ASP A 122 23.69 -1.68 -14.84
CA ASP A 122 23.25 -2.97 -14.26
C ASP A 122 23.38 -3.03 -12.71
N MET A 123 22.90 -1.96 -12.06
CA MET A 123 22.92 -1.76 -10.60
C MET A 123 24.31 -1.50 -9.98
N ASP A 124 25.35 -1.31 -10.80
CA ASP A 124 26.71 -0.91 -10.37
C ASP A 124 26.72 0.35 -9.48
N ILE A 125 25.89 1.35 -9.84
CA ILE A 125 25.55 2.45 -8.92
C ILE A 125 24.06 2.36 -8.63
N THR A 126 23.71 2.26 -7.35
CA THR A 126 22.33 2.36 -6.89
C THR A 126 22.23 3.32 -5.70
N ILE A 127 21.40 4.35 -5.87
CA ILE A 127 21.17 5.40 -4.86
C ILE A 127 19.67 5.41 -4.57
N ASN A 128 19.29 5.31 -3.31
CA ASN A 128 17.92 5.41 -2.85
C ASN A 128 17.72 6.73 -2.10
N ILE A 129 16.60 7.39 -2.35
CA ILE A 129 16.12 8.53 -1.57
C ILE A 129 14.81 8.13 -0.91
N ASP A 130 14.78 8.19 0.42
CA ASP A 130 13.61 7.85 1.21
C ASP A 130 12.60 9.00 1.30
N GLU A 131 11.50 8.76 2.01
CA GLU A 131 10.46 9.73 2.31
C GLU A 131 10.93 10.96 3.12
N ASN A 132 12.06 10.86 3.83
CA ASN A 132 12.64 11.94 4.61
C ASN A 132 13.73 12.68 3.83
N ARG A 133 13.85 12.41 2.52
CA ARG A 133 14.88 12.95 1.63
C ARG A 133 16.30 12.54 2.05
N LYS A 134 16.45 11.43 2.78
CA LYS A 134 17.75 10.84 3.13
C LYS A 134 18.28 10.05 1.95
N ILE A 135 19.60 10.13 1.73
CA ILE A 135 20.27 9.49 0.61
C ILE A 135 20.99 8.24 1.12
N PHE A 136 20.68 7.11 0.50
CA PHE A 136 21.31 5.83 0.79
C PHE A 136 22.04 5.31 -0.43
N LEU A 137 23.32 5.01 -0.27
CA LEU A 137 24.13 4.35 -1.30
C LEU A 137 24.15 2.85 -1.03
N ALA A 138 23.74 2.04 -2.02
CA ALA A 138 23.72 0.59 -1.92
C ALA A 138 25.14 0.01 -2.00
N LEU A 139 25.43 -0.99 -1.16
CA LEU A 139 26.73 -1.68 -1.09
C LEU A 139 26.64 -3.20 -1.28
N TYR A 140 25.49 -3.70 -1.77
CA TYR A 140 25.15 -5.10 -2.06
C TYR A 140 25.99 -6.20 -1.35
N PRO A 141 25.48 -6.80 -0.25
CA PRO A 141 24.26 -6.44 0.47
C PRO A 141 24.43 -5.15 1.28
N GLY A 142 23.32 -4.52 1.68
CA GLY A 142 23.33 -3.38 2.60
C GLY A 142 23.47 -2.01 1.92
N GLU A 143 23.45 -0.97 2.74
CA GLU A 143 23.48 0.43 2.32
C GLU A 143 24.01 1.32 3.44
N ILE A 144 24.53 2.49 3.07
CA ILE A 144 25.01 3.54 3.96
C ILE A 144 24.28 4.84 3.71
N GLU A 145 24.04 5.62 4.76
CA GLU A 145 23.48 6.97 4.63
C GLU A 145 24.61 7.95 4.28
N VAL A 146 24.40 8.77 3.25
CA VAL A 146 25.34 9.81 2.81
C VAL A 146 24.66 11.17 2.72
N ASP A 147 25.45 12.24 2.81
CA ASP A 147 24.98 13.59 2.54
C ASP A 147 24.98 13.90 1.02
N GLU A 148 24.44 15.08 0.65
CA GLU A 148 24.40 15.53 -0.76
C GLU A 148 25.79 15.70 -1.40
N LYS A 149 26.86 15.71 -0.58
CA LYS A 149 28.27 15.80 -1.01
C LYS A 149 28.95 14.44 -1.02
N GLY A 150 28.22 13.35 -0.80
CA GLY A 150 28.74 11.99 -0.77
C GLY A 150 29.62 11.69 0.45
N ASN A 151 29.43 12.37 1.58
CA ASN A 151 30.08 12.02 2.84
C ASN A 151 29.17 11.12 3.66
N VAL A 152 29.74 10.09 4.28
CA VAL A 152 28.99 9.15 5.13
C VAL A 152 28.48 9.85 6.39
N ILE A 153 27.19 9.72 6.68
CA ILE A 153 26.53 10.33 7.86
C ILE A 153 26.54 9.38 9.05
N ASP A 154 26.26 8.09 8.83
CA ASP A 154 26.22 7.07 9.89
C ASP A 154 27.30 6.00 9.70
N THR A 155 28.32 6.05 10.54
CA THR A 155 29.42 5.08 10.57
C THR A 155 29.25 4.00 11.64
N SER A 156 28.10 3.94 12.33
CA SER A 156 27.86 2.97 13.39
C SER A 156 27.66 1.54 12.86
N LYS A 157 27.27 1.41 11.58
CA LYS A 157 27.14 0.12 10.90
C LYS A 157 28.51 -0.51 10.67
N LYS A 158 28.73 -1.70 11.23
CA LYS A 158 29.93 -2.49 10.97
C LYS A 158 29.86 -3.08 9.55
N LEU A 159 30.58 -2.46 8.62
CA LEU A 159 30.76 -2.95 7.25
C LEU A 159 31.79 -4.07 7.17
N THR A 160 31.55 -5.03 6.28
CA THR A 160 32.57 -6.01 5.86
C THR A 160 33.67 -5.32 5.05
N ASP A 161 34.83 -5.96 4.91
CA ASP A 161 35.94 -5.36 4.15
C ASP A 161 35.58 -5.16 2.67
N VAL A 162 34.79 -6.08 2.10
CA VAL A 162 34.26 -5.95 0.72
C VAL A 162 33.32 -4.75 0.58
N GLN A 163 32.43 -4.52 1.56
CA GLN A 163 31.54 -3.35 1.54
C GLN A 163 32.31 -2.04 1.69
N LYS A 164 33.38 -2.03 2.48
CA LYS A 164 34.26 -0.84 2.61
C LYS A 164 35.01 -0.55 1.32
N GLU A 165 35.60 -1.56 0.69
CA GLU A 165 36.29 -1.39 -0.59
C GLU A 165 35.34 -0.85 -1.65
N HIS A 166 34.13 -1.40 -1.74
CA HIS A 166 33.11 -0.92 -2.67
C HIS A 166 32.65 0.51 -2.35
N MET A 167 32.44 0.83 -1.06
CA MET A 167 32.11 2.19 -0.62
C MET A 167 33.23 3.18 -0.97
N ASP A 168 34.49 2.81 -0.71
CA ASP A 168 35.65 3.66 -0.97
C ASP A 168 35.80 3.91 -2.48
N ASP A 169 35.58 2.90 -3.32
CA ASP A 169 35.57 3.06 -4.78
C ASP A 169 34.49 4.06 -5.23
N LEU A 170 33.25 3.86 -4.78
CA LEU A 170 32.12 4.73 -5.11
C LEU A 170 32.34 6.17 -4.63
N LEU A 171 32.70 6.36 -3.36
CA LEU A 171 32.79 7.67 -2.72
C LEU A 171 34.13 8.39 -2.90
N THR A 172 35.17 7.71 -3.40
CA THR A 172 36.49 8.30 -3.67
C THR A 172 36.79 8.34 -5.16
N ASN A 173 36.81 7.19 -5.83
CA ASN A 173 37.23 7.10 -7.23
C ASN A 173 36.14 7.56 -8.19
N ARG A 174 34.89 7.25 -7.87
CA ARG A 174 33.71 7.50 -8.73
C ARG A 174 32.82 8.62 -8.21
N LYS A 175 33.34 9.43 -7.29
CA LYS A 175 32.59 10.54 -6.67
C LYS A 175 32.03 11.51 -7.71
N GLU A 176 32.81 11.83 -8.74
CA GLU A 176 32.39 12.73 -9.83
C GLU A 176 31.26 12.13 -10.69
N GLU A 177 31.13 10.81 -10.73
CA GLU A 177 30.02 10.13 -11.40
C GLU A 177 28.76 10.12 -10.52
N ILE A 178 28.92 9.94 -9.20
CA ILE A 178 27.80 9.81 -8.25
C ILE A 178 27.12 11.14 -7.96
N LEU A 179 27.90 12.21 -7.73
CA LEU A 179 27.33 13.50 -7.29
C LEU A 179 26.29 14.08 -8.25
N PRO A 180 26.48 14.04 -9.59
CA PRO A 180 25.44 14.45 -10.54
C PRO A 180 24.15 13.61 -10.42
N ILE A 181 24.28 12.30 -10.19
CA ILE A 181 23.13 11.40 -10.03
C ILE A 181 22.37 11.73 -8.75
N VAL A 182 23.08 11.92 -7.63
CA VAL A 182 22.48 12.35 -6.35
C VAL A 182 21.73 13.66 -6.54
N LYS A 183 22.37 14.65 -7.15
CA LYS A 183 21.75 15.96 -7.39
C LYS A 183 20.47 15.83 -8.22
N ARG A 184 20.52 15.09 -9.33
CA ARG A 184 19.36 14.90 -10.20
C ARG A 184 18.24 14.11 -9.51
N ALA A 185 18.60 13.08 -8.75
CA ALA A 185 17.65 12.30 -7.97
C ALA A 185 16.94 13.17 -6.91
N LEU A 186 17.66 14.06 -6.23
CA LEU A 186 17.08 15.02 -5.29
C LEU A 186 16.15 16.03 -5.98
N GLU A 187 16.53 16.56 -7.14
CA GLU A 187 15.69 17.46 -7.93
C GLU A 187 14.37 16.80 -8.36
N LEU A 188 14.42 15.54 -8.78
CA LEU A 188 13.23 14.74 -9.14
C LEU A 188 12.36 14.46 -7.90
N TRP A 189 12.99 14.09 -6.79
CA TRP A 189 12.30 13.89 -5.51
C TRP A 189 11.57 15.17 -5.06
N ASP A 190 12.25 16.32 -5.12
CA ASP A 190 11.71 17.63 -4.77
C ASP A 190 10.60 18.05 -5.75
N THR A 191 10.62 17.59 -7.00
CA THR A 191 9.59 17.88 -8.00
C THR A 191 8.31 17.09 -7.74
N ILE A 192 8.42 15.83 -7.33
CA ILE A 192 7.27 14.98 -7.01
C ILE A 192 6.60 15.44 -5.69
N ASN A 193 7.38 15.92 -4.73
CA ASN A 193 6.89 16.33 -3.40
C ASN A 193 6.43 17.79 -3.29
N LYS A 194 6.52 18.58 -4.37
CA LYS A 194 5.90 19.92 -4.43
C LYS A 194 4.38 19.85 -4.48
#